data_AF-A0AAV4Y5G8-F1
#
_entry.id   AF-A0AAV4Y5G8-F1
#
_cell.length_a   1.000
_cell.length_b   1.000
_cell.length_c   1.000
_cell.angle_alpha   90.00
_cell.angle_beta   90.00
_cell.angle_gamma   90.00
#
_symmetry.space_group_name_H-M   'P 1'
#
loop_
_entity.id
_entity.type
_entity.pdbx_description
1 polymer ?
#
loop_
_entity_poly.entity_id
_entity_poly.type
_entity_poly.pdbx_seq_one_letter_code
_entity_poly.pdbx_strand_id
1 'polypeptide(L)'
;MDSYIYYLNIFVEDFETDLIISLKDYNQIQQSEVLQGISKSNFKNGQALFSNISFLKTGNNFKISISAADSSGVQPWFSDSITVTERSLFLQPASRRFPISPRENDTFSPAAGVIIHDALNNAPADTKYLSKYTWEGTIGLLYDDVYPGQVLGTTTQRVEKGSNEVLFHDVVLSDWGYSYILKISMRAKETTFWNLTCLIGPFDVDILDTFEMPLIESEEYRQLKIIFDGNFKAIKADQRKFEIFFLNHFGRKYPQVRWKNLTVSEGSVVVVHNYRV
;
A
#
# COMPACT_ATOMS: atom_id res chain seq x y z
N MET A 1 -23.86 -8.24 3.92
CA MET A 1 -22.91 -8.36 2.80
C MET A 1 -23.00 -7.05 2.05
N ASP A 2 -22.12 -6.09 2.31
CA ASP A 2 -22.19 -4.82 1.59
C ASP A 2 -20.93 -4.67 0.74
N SER A 3 -21.05 -5.14 -0.49
CA SER A 3 -20.19 -4.79 -1.62
C SER A 3 -20.42 -3.33 -1.99
N TYR A 4 -19.36 -2.57 -2.30
CA TYR A 4 -19.55 -1.25 -2.91
C TYR A 4 -20.17 -1.44 -4.27
N ILE A 5 -21.37 -0.91 -4.36
CA ILE A 5 -22.27 -1.03 -5.47
C ILE A 5 -21.80 -0.01 -6.51
N TYR A 6 -21.33 -0.47 -7.66
CA TYR A 6 -21.30 0.38 -8.85
C TYR A 6 -22.75 0.58 -9.26
N TYR A 7 -23.39 1.64 -8.77
CA TYR A 7 -24.77 1.95 -9.10
C TYR A 7 -24.86 2.25 -10.59
N LEU A 8 -25.21 1.23 -11.37
CA LEU A 8 -25.58 1.41 -12.75
C LEU A 8 -27.07 1.77 -12.76
N ASN A 9 -27.36 3.02 -13.09
CA ASN A 9 -28.72 3.42 -13.45
C ASN A 9 -28.86 3.19 -14.95
N ILE A 10 -29.65 2.19 -15.33
CA ILE A 10 -29.99 1.97 -16.72
C ILE A 10 -31.36 2.59 -16.97
N PHE A 11 -31.39 3.51 -17.93
CA PHE A 11 -32.59 4.15 -18.43
C PHE A 11 -32.93 3.53 -19.79
N VAL A 12 -34.16 3.04 -19.93
CA VAL A 12 -34.67 2.47 -21.18
C VAL A 12 -35.93 3.23 -21.57
N GLU A 13 -35.98 3.72 -22.81
CA GLU A 13 -37.12 4.45 -23.39
C GLU A 13 -37.86 3.59 -24.43
N ASP A 14 -39.13 3.93 -24.70
CA ASP A 14 -39.97 3.36 -25.78
C ASP A 14 -40.30 1.85 -25.70
N PHE A 15 -40.74 1.37 -24.54
CA PHE A 15 -41.32 0.02 -24.35
C PHE A 15 -42.78 0.07 -23.88
N GLU A 16 -43.53 -1.03 -23.96
CA GLU A 16 -44.95 -1.09 -23.53
C GLU A 16 -45.18 -2.06 -22.35
N THR A 17 -44.13 -2.71 -21.85
CA THR A 17 -44.24 -3.80 -20.86
C THR A 17 -43.15 -3.71 -19.79
N ASP A 18 -43.38 -4.35 -18.65
CA ASP A 18 -42.37 -4.49 -17.60
C ASP A 18 -41.11 -5.18 -18.12
N LEU A 19 -39.97 -4.72 -17.62
CA LEU A 19 -38.64 -5.15 -18.07
C LEU A 19 -37.90 -5.88 -16.95
N ILE A 20 -37.13 -6.90 -17.34
CA ILE A 20 -36.24 -7.68 -16.50
C ILE A 20 -34.82 -7.45 -16.96
N ILE A 21 -33.93 -7.16 -16.01
CA ILE A 21 -32.49 -7.17 -16.24
C ILE A 21 -31.91 -8.50 -15.79
N SER A 22 -31.17 -9.12 -16.70
CA SER A 22 -30.47 -10.38 -16.48
C SER A 22 -28.99 -10.24 -16.80
N LEU A 23 -28.17 -11.05 -16.13
CA LEU A 23 -26.78 -11.20 -16.49
C LEU A 23 -26.63 -12.48 -17.30
N LYS A 24 -26.08 -12.37 -18.51
CA LYS A 24 -25.63 -13.54 -19.27
C LYS A 24 -24.13 -13.69 -19.07
N ASP A 25 -23.75 -14.75 -18.36
CA ASP A 25 -22.43 -15.34 -18.44
C ASP A 25 -22.51 -16.53 -19.39
N TYR A 26 -21.55 -16.66 -20.30
CA TYR A 26 -21.47 -17.79 -21.24
C TYR A 26 -21.23 -19.13 -20.51
N ASN A 27 -20.90 -19.11 -19.22
CA ASN A 27 -20.59 -20.28 -18.40
C ASN A 27 -21.76 -20.84 -17.55
N GLN A 28 -23.02 -20.45 -17.83
CA GLN A 28 -24.22 -20.94 -17.09
C GLN A 28 -24.25 -20.63 -15.58
N ILE A 29 -23.57 -19.58 -15.12
CA ILE A 29 -23.60 -19.17 -13.72
C ILE A 29 -24.96 -18.52 -13.39
N GLN A 30 -25.58 -18.87 -12.26
CA GLN A 30 -26.83 -18.26 -11.83
C GLN A 30 -26.65 -16.75 -11.59
N GLN A 31 -27.54 -15.93 -12.14
CA GLN A 31 -27.47 -14.47 -12.07
C GLN A 31 -27.28 -13.93 -10.64
N SER A 32 -27.95 -14.52 -9.65
CA SER A 32 -27.86 -14.13 -8.23
C SER A 32 -26.47 -14.33 -7.61
N GLU A 33 -25.61 -15.12 -8.24
CA GLU A 33 -24.23 -15.31 -7.77
C GLU A 33 -23.25 -14.26 -8.30
N VAL A 34 -23.66 -13.47 -9.29
CA VAL A 34 -22.80 -12.53 -10.02
C VAL A 34 -23.34 -11.11 -9.96
N LEU A 35 -24.66 -10.94 -9.84
CA LEU A 35 -25.32 -9.65 -9.82
C LEU A 35 -26.39 -9.61 -8.73
N GLN A 36 -26.43 -8.52 -7.95
CA GLN A 36 -27.52 -8.23 -7.01
C GLN A 36 -28.10 -6.83 -7.30
N GLY A 37 -29.37 -6.60 -6.95
CA GLY A 37 -30.04 -5.31 -7.15
C GLY A 37 -31.51 -5.47 -7.55
N ILE A 38 -32.14 -4.38 -7.95
CA ILE A 38 -33.52 -4.41 -8.47
C ILE A 38 -33.46 -4.95 -9.90
N SER A 39 -33.79 -6.24 -10.07
CA SER A 39 -33.73 -6.92 -11.36
C SER A 39 -35.03 -6.84 -12.18
N LYS A 40 -36.10 -6.29 -11.60
CA LYS A 40 -37.39 -6.04 -12.23
C LYS A 40 -37.79 -4.59 -12.01
N SER A 41 -38.18 -3.90 -13.07
CA SER A 41 -38.63 -2.52 -12.98
C SER A 41 -39.96 -2.35 -13.70
N ASN A 42 -40.86 -1.58 -13.07
CA ASN A 42 -42.15 -1.26 -13.66
C ASN A 42 -41.96 -0.13 -14.66
N PHE A 43 -42.59 -0.27 -15.82
CA PHE A 43 -42.59 0.78 -16.82
C PHE A 43 -43.48 1.96 -16.40
N LYS A 44 -42.92 3.18 -16.39
CA LYS A 44 -43.66 4.40 -16.06
C LYS A 44 -43.25 5.54 -17.00
N ASN A 45 -44.23 6.19 -17.63
CA ASN A 45 -44.03 7.35 -18.51
C ASN A 45 -42.99 7.12 -19.63
N GLY A 46 -43.03 5.97 -20.30
CA GLY A 46 -42.06 5.69 -21.34
C GLY A 46 -40.71 5.19 -20.83
N GLN A 47 -40.51 5.04 -19.51
CA GLN A 47 -39.21 4.76 -18.90
C GLN A 47 -39.24 3.61 -17.91
N ALA A 48 -38.15 2.84 -17.86
CA ALA A 48 -37.85 1.90 -16.78
C ALA A 48 -36.47 2.21 -16.16
N LEU A 49 -36.40 2.21 -14.83
CA LEU A 49 -35.16 2.43 -14.08
C LEU A 49 -34.79 1.18 -13.29
N PHE A 50 -33.62 0.64 -13.56
CA PHE A 50 -33.00 -0.36 -12.70
C PHE A 50 -31.92 0.30 -11.85
N SER A 51 -32.03 0.17 -10.53
CA SER A 51 -31.11 0.80 -9.58
C SER A 51 -30.53 -0.24 -8.61
N ASN A 52 -29.43 0.15 -7.96
CA ASN A 52 -28.70 -0.67 -6.99
C ASN A 52 -28.16 -1.99 -7.56
N ILE A 53 -27.93 -2.04 -8.88
CA ILE A 53 -27.26 -3.17 -9.52
C ILE A 53 -25.80 -3.19 -9.09
N SER A 54 -25.27 -4.34 -8.68
CA SER A 54 -23.85 -4.52 -8.39
C SER A 54 -23.33 -5.89 -8.76
N PHE A 55 -22.07 -5.94 -9.17
CA PHE A 55 -21.36 -7.18 -9.42
C PHE A 55 -20.79 -7.76 -8.13
N LEU A 56 -20.98 -9.06 -7.93
CA LEU A 56 -20.53 -9.83 -6.77
C LEU A 56 -19.20 -10.53 -7.01
N LYS A 57 -18.83 -10.73 -8.27
CA LYS A 57 -17.61 -11.43 -8.69
C LYS A 57 -16.88 -10.64 -9.78
N THR A 58 -15.56 -10.77 -9.80
CA THR A 58 -14.71 -10.29 -10.88
C THR A 58 -14.77 -11.25 -12.07
N GLY A 59 -14.44 -10.75 -13.26
CA GLY A 59 -14.52 -11.53 -14.49
C GLY A 59 -14.61 -10.66 -15.73
N ASN A 60 -14.47 -11.30 -16.88
CA ASN A 60 -14.47 -10.66 -18.19
C ASN A 60 -15.71 -11.10 -18.97
N ASN A 61 -16.10 -10.29 -19.97
CA ASN A 61 -17.18 -10.62 -20.91
C ASN A 61 -18.57 -10.76 -20.27
N PHE A 62 -18.81 -10.13 -19.13
CA PHE A 62 -20.16 -10.03 -18.60
C PHE A 62 -21.01 -9.22 -19.56
N LYS A 63 -22.24 -9.68 -19.83
CA LYS A 63 -23.22 -8.91 -20.60
C LYS A 63 -24.49 -8.74 -19.80
N ILE A 64 -24.96 -7.50 -19.78
CA ILE A 64 -26.27 -7.16 -19.26
C ILE A 64 -27.27 -7.37 -20.38
N SER A 65 -28.33 -8.14 -20.12
CA SER A 65 -29.47 -8.28 -21.01
C SER A 65 -30.73 -7.69 -20.40
N ILE A 66 -31.48 -6.96 -21.22
CA ILE A 66 -32.77 -6.39 -20.83
C ILE A 66 -33.84 -7.02 -21.72
N SER A 67 -34.83 -7.64 -21.11
CA SER A 67 -35.92 -8.34 -21.79
C SER A 67 -37.27 -7.97 -21.20
N ALA A 68 -38.32 -8.01 -22.02
CA ALA A 68 -39.69 -7.93 -21.52
C ALA A 68 -40.00 -9.13 -20.61
N ALA A 69 -40.76 -8.91 -19.53
CA ALA A 69 -41.09 -9.93 -18.55
C ALA A 69 -41.97 -11.05 -19.15
N ASP A 70 -42.92 -10.68 -20.02
CA ASP A 70 -44.01 -11.57 -20.46
C ASP A 70 -44.23 -11.59 -21.99
N SER A 71 -43.30 -11.06 -22.80
CA SER A 71 -43.44 -11.06 -24.27
C SER A 71 -42.35 -11.87 -24.97
N SER A 72 -42.76 -12.97 -25.61
CA SER A 72 -41.88 -13.88 -26.34
C SER A 72 -41.43 -13.35 -27.72
N GLY A 73 -41.95 -12.20 -28.15
CA GLY A 73 -41.68 -11.59 -29.45
C GLY A 73 -40.69 -10.42 -29.43
N VAL A 74 -40.29 -9.94 -28.26
CA VAL A 74 -39.36 -8.81 -28.11
C VAL A 74 -37.94 -9.34 -28.03
N GLN A 75 -37.10 -8.96 -28.98
CA GLN A 75 -35.68 -9.29 -28.93
C GLN A 75 -35.01 -8.55 -27.76
N PRO A 76 -34.30 -9.26 -26.86
CA PRO A 76 -33.63 -8.60 -25.74
C PRO A 76 -32.51 -7.69 -26.23
N TRP A 77 -32.35 -6.55 -25.56
CA TRP A 77 -31.18 -5.70 -25.72
C TRP A 77 -30.00 -6.28 -24.93
N PHE A 78 -28.80 -6.13 -25.46
CA PHE A 78 -27.56 -6.55 -24.80
C PHE A 78 -26.57 -5.39 -24.74
N SER A 79 -25.89 -5.26 -23.60
CA SER A 79 -24.74 -4.37 -23.49
C SER A 79 -23.53 -4.89 -24.25
N ASP A 80 -22.57 -4.00 -24.48
CA ASP A 80 -21.19 -4.41 -24.75
C ASP A 80 -20.62 -5.28 -23.61
N SER A 81 -19.52 -5.97 -23.89
CA SER A 81 -18.83 -6.79 -22.89
C SER A 81 -18.29 -5.91 -21.76
N ILE A 82 -18.68 -6.23 -20.54
CA ILE A 82 -18.24 -5.58 -19.30
C ILE A 82 -17.15 -6.43 -18.66
N THR A 83 -16.09 -5.76 -18.22
CA THR A 83 -15.02 -6.36 -17.42
C THR A 83 -15.11 -5.80 -16.01
N VAL A 84 -15.17 -6.70 -15.02
CA VAL A 84 -15.22 -6.36 -13.60
C VAL A 84 -13.91 -6.82 -12.97
N THR A 85 -13.11 -5.88 -12.52
CA THR A 85 -11.81 -6.14 -11.89
C THR A 85 -11.90 -5.98 -10.37
N GLU A 86 -10.94 -6.55 -9.66
CA GLU A 86 -10.79 -6.30 -8.22
C GLU A 86 -10.56 -4.81 -7.96
N ARG A 87 -10.99 -4.34 -6.78
CA ARG A 87 -10.85 -2.93 -6.40
C ARG A 87 -9.40 -2.64 -6.11
N SER A 88 -8.74 -1.78 -6.88
CA SER A 88 -7.33 -1.45 -6.67
C SER A 88 -7.07 -0.90 -5.27
N LEU A 89 -6.25 -1.59 -4.48
CA LEU A 89 -5.84 -1.18 -3.14
C LEU A 89 -4.36 -0.80 -3.11
N PHE A 90 -3.99 0.07 -2.17
CA PHE A 90 -2.59 0.42 -1.90
C PHE A 90 -2.41 0.79 -0.43
N LEU A 91 -1.16 0.92 0.04
CA LEU A 91 -0.86 1.24 1.43
C LEU A 91 -0.39 2.68 1.58
N GLN A 92 -0.84 3.32 2.67
CA GLN A 92 -0.29 4.59 3.15
C GLN A 92 0.22 4.41 4.59
N PRO A 93 1.23 5.16 5.03
CA PRO A 93 1.63 5.18 6.43
C PRO A 93 0.46 5.61 7.33
N ALA A 94 0.22 4.87 8.41
CA ALA A 94 -0.85 5.14 9.37
C ALA A 94 -0.71 6.50 10.06
N SER A 95 0.54 6.84 10.39
CA SER A 95 0.87 8.11 11.03
C SER A 95 1.31 9.14 9.99
N ARG A 96 0.68 10.32 9.99
CA ARG A 96 1.15 11.48 9.20
C ARG A 96 2.51 12.00 9.64
N ARG A 97 2.97 11.59 10.81
CA ARG A 97 4.30 11.87 11.36
C ARG A 97 5.04 10.54 11.43
N PHE A 98 6.16 10.45 10.71
CA PHE A 98 7.14 9.39 10.88
C PHE A 98 7.51 9.24 12.37
N PRO A 99 8.00 8.07 12.83
CA PRO A 99 8.63 8.00 14.15
C PRO A 99 9.66 9.12 14.26
N ILE A 100 9.47 10.02 15.22
CA ILE A 100 10.36 11.19 15.36
C ILE A 100 11.65 10.65 15.95
N SER A 101 12.71 10.56 15.13
CA SER A 101 14.07 10.17 15.53
C SER A 101 14.10 9.01 16.53
N PRO A 102 13.80 7.77 16.08
CA PRO A 102 13.83 6.61 16.97
C PRO A 102 15.21 6.49 17.63
N ARG A 103 15.25 6.09 18.88
CA ARG A 103 16.49 5.67 19.54
C ARG A 103 16.61 4.16 19.41
N GLU A 104 17.83 3.66 19.42
CA GLU A 104 18.04 2.23 19.46
C GLU A 104 17.37 1.64 20.70
N ASN A 105 16.74 0.48 20.54
CA ASN A 105 15.96 -0.23 21.55
C ASN A 105 14.74 0.51 22.12
N ASP A 106 14.41 1.70 21.62
CA ASP A 106 13.17 2.40 21.96
C ASP A 106 12.04 2.05 20.97
N THR A 107 10.83 1.94 21.49
CA THR A 107 9.62 1.71 20.70
C THR A 107 9.31 2.92 19.83
N PHE A 108 8.90 2.67 18.58
CA PHE A 108 8.45 3.74 17.70
C PHE A 108 7.28 4.53 18.29
N SER A 109 7.42 5.86 18.31
CA SER A 109 6.37 6.79 18.70
C SER A 109 6.21 7.89 17.64
N PRO A 110 5.06 7.99 16.95
CA PRO A 110 3.94 7.04 17.01
C PRO A 110 4.32 5.64 16.48
N ALA A 111 3.52 4.64 16.81
CA ALA A 111 3.72 3.26 16.35
C ALA A 111 3.81 3.20 14.81
N ALA A 112 4.72 2.37 14.30
CA ALA A 112 4.86 2.15 12.87
C ALA A 112 3.66 1.33 12.37
N GLY A 113 3.11 1.70 11.21
CA GLY A 113 1.93 1.03 10.70
C GLY A 113 1.46 1.58 9.36
N VAL A 114 0.46 0.92 8.79
CA VAL A 114 -0.11 1.28 7.50
C VAL A 114 -1.63 1.19 7.52
N ILE A 115 -2.26 2.01 6.70
CA ILE A 115 -3.68 1.95 6.37
C ILE A 115 -3.80 1.45 4.92
N ILE A 116 -4.74 0.53 4.69
CA ILE A 116 -5.12 0.07 3.36
C ILE A 116 -6.09 1.09 2.77
N HIS A 117 -5.74 1.68 1.62
CA HIS A 117 -6.54 2.68 0.90
C HIS A 117 -7.13 2.11 -0.38
N ASP A 118 -8.30 2.62 -0.74
CA ASP A 118 -8.93 2.40 -2.05
C ASP A 118 -8.42 3.45 -3.05
N ALA A 119 -7.85 2.97 -4.16
CA ALA A 119 -7.25 3.84 -5.18
C ALA A 119 -8.28 4.69 -5.93
N LEU A 120 -9.55 4.27 -5.95
CA LEU A 120 -10.61 4.97 -6.68
C LEU A 120 -10.91 6.35 -6.08
N ASN A 121 -10.92 6.44 -4.75
CA ASN A 121 -11.30 7.64 -4.01
C ASN A 121 -10.18 8.18 -3.11
N ASN A 122 -9.01 7.52 -3.09
CA ASN A 122 -7.87 7.86 -2.25
C ASN A 122 -8.24 7.96 -0.75
N ALA A 123 -9.18 7.13 -0.29
CA ALA A 123 -9.64 7.08 1.09
C ALA A 123 -9.31 5.72 1.73
N PRO A 124 -9.31 5.62 3.07
CA PRO A 124 -9.20 4.32 3.74
C PRO A 124 -10.24 3.34 3.20
N ALA A 125 -9.80 2.13 2.86
CA ALA A 125 -10.66 1.12 2.25
C ALA A 125 -11.77 0.72 3.22
N ASP A 126 -12.95 0.37 2.68
CA ASP A 126 -14.03 -0.13 3.53
C ASP A 126 -13.66 -1.48 4.12
N THR A 127 -13.73 -1.53 5.44
CA THR A 127 -13.54 -2.68 6.30
C THR A 127 -14.50 -3.83 5.97
N LYS A 128 -15.70 -3.56 5.44
CA LYS A 128 -16.61 -4.59 4.90
C LYS A 128 -16.03 -5.28 3.67
N TYR A 129 -15.40 -4.53 2.74
CA TYR A 129 -14.73 -5.15 1.60
C TYR A 129 -13.50 -5.93 2.05
N LEU A 130 -12.69 -5.36 2.95
CA LEU A 130 -11.51 -6.03 3.50
C LEU A 130 -11.86 -7.32 4.25
N SER A 131 -13.05 -7.39 4.88
CA SER A 131 -13.51 -8.57 5.63
C SER A 131 -13.70 -9.84 4.80
N LYS A 132 -13.64 -9.73 3.46
CA LYS A 132 -13.58 -10.89 2.54
C LYS A 132 -12.29 -11.70 2.67
N TYR A 133 -11.25 -11.09 3.23
CA TYR A 133 -9.92 -11.67 3.30
C TYR A 133 -9.38 -11.63 4.74
N THR A 134 -8.50 -12.58 5.05
CA THR A 134 -7.64 -12.51 6.22
C THR A 134 -6.38 -11.77 5.85
N TRP A 135 -6.24 -10.53 6.34
CA TRP A 135 -5.07 -9.71 6.07
C TRP A 135 -3.97 -9.94 7.11
N GLU A 136 -2.75 -10.15 6.62
CA GLU A 136 -1.55 -10.31 7.42
C GLU A 136 -0.53 -9.25 7.00
N GLY A 137 -0.10 -8.45 7.97
CA GLY A 137 0.93 -7.45 7.84
C GLY A 137 2.26 -7.93 8.39
N THR A 138 3.34 -7.60 7.72
CA THR A 138 4.71 -7.83 8.17
C THR A 138 5.51 -6.54 8.11
N ILE A 139 6.32 -6.27 9.13
CA ILE A 139 7.25 -5.14 9.19
C ILE A 139 8.70 -5.66 9.22
N GLY A 140 9.57 -5.01 8.45
CA GLY A 140 11.00 -5.32 8.39
C GLY A 140 11.80 -4.16 7.80
N LEU A 141 13.07 -4.41 7.51
CA LEU A 141 13.94 -3.44 6.82
C LEU A 141 13.93 -3.70 5.32
N LEU A 142 14.01 -2.62 4.52
CA LEU A 142 14.13 -2.77 3.07
C LEU A 142 15.46 -3.43 2.66
N TYR A 143 16.55 -3.11 3.36
CA TYR A 143 17.91 -3.59 3.10
C TYR A 143 18.54 -4.17 4.37
N ASP A 144 17.95 -5.24 4.88
CA ASP A 144 18.35 -5.91 6.13
C ASP A 144 19.84 -6.32 6.20
N ASP A 145 20.51 -6.51 5.06
CA ASP A 145 21.91 -6.92 4.97
C ASP A 145 22.94 -5.79 5.10
N VAL A 146 22.53 -4.52 5.01
CA VAL A 146 23.44 -3.36 5.10
C VAL A 146 23.18 -2.49 6.32
N TYR A 147 22.08 -2.71 7.03
CA TYR A 147 21.82 -2.03 8.29
C TYR A 147 22.59 -2.69 9.44
N PRO A 148 23.07 -1.89 10.41
CA PRO A 148 23.74 -2.43 11.58
C PRO A 148 22.79 -3.12 12.55
N GLY A 149 21.53 -2.70 12.59
CA GLY A 149 20.50 -3.22 13.48
C GLY A 149 19.38 -3.96 12.76
N GLN A 150 18.53 -4.60 13.56
CA GLN A 150 17.39 -5.39 13.13
C GLN A 150 16.09 -4.86 13.73
N VAL A 151 14.97 -5.17 13.09
CA VAL A 151 13.63 -4.92 13.63
C VAL A 151 13.32 -6.01 14.65
N LEU A 152 13.11 -5.61 15.91
CA LEU A 152 12.72 -6.50 17.00
C LEU A 152 11.27 -6.21 17.45
N GLY A 153 10.70 -7.08 18.27
CA GLY A 153 9.30 -7.01 18.70
C GLY A 153 8.37 -7.86 17.82
N THR A 154 7.09 -7.50 17.77
CA THR A 154 6.10 -8.19 16.95
C THR A 154 6.22 -7.75 15.50
N THR A 155 6.84 -8.57 14.65
CA THR A 155 7.08 -8.23 13.23
C THR A 155 6.00 -8.72 12.28
N THR A 156 5.03 -9.50 12.77
CA THR A 156 3.90 -10.01 11.97
C THR A 156 2.62 -9.84 12.78
N GLN A 157 1.59 -9.28 12.15
CA GLN A 157 0.31 -9.00 12.79
C GLN A 157 -0.84 -9.19 11.81
N ARG A 158 -2.01 -9.59 12.32
CA ARG A 158 -3.24 -9.63 11.51
C ARG A 158 -3.97 -8.31 11.63
N VAL A 159 -4.61 -7.87 10.56
CA VAL A 159 -5.54 -6.74 10.62
C VAL A 159 -6.73 -7.14 11.46
N GLU A 160 -7.10 -6.29 12.41
CA GLU A 160 -8.26 -6.53 13.27
C GLU A 160 -9.56 -6.55 12.45
N LYS A 161 -10.52 -7.36 12.88
CA LYS A 161 -11.81 -7.45 12.20
C LYS A 161 -12.52 -6.10 12.26
N GLY A 162 -12.87 -5.56 11.09
CA GLY A 162 -13.51 -4.25 11.00
C GLY A 162 -12.52 -3.08 11.01
N SER A 163 -11.22 -3.34 10.91
CA SER A 163 -10.17 -2.34 10.70
C SER A 163 -9.67 -2.37 9.25
N ASN A 164 -9.06 -1.26 8.83
CA ASN A 164 -8.28 -1.11 7.60
C ASN A 164 -6.82 -0.74 7.89
N GLU A 165 -6.42 -0.79 9.16
CA GLU A 165 -5.11 -0.37 9.66
C GLU A 165 -4.42 -1.51 10.40
N VAL A 166 -3.10 -1.55 10.32
CA VAL A 166 -2.23 -2.35 11.18
C VAL A 166 -1.17 -1.46 11.82
N LEU A 167 -0.99 -1.60 13.13
CA LEU A 167 -0.03 -0.85 13.94
C LEU A 167 0.84 -1.80 14.76
N PHE A 168 2.16 -1.67 14.58
CA PHE A 168 3.16 -2.45 15.30
C PHE A 168 3.67 -1.65 16.51
N HIS A 169 3.08 -1.90 17.68
CA HIS A 169 3.25 -1.07 18.88
C HIS A 169 4.53 -1.33 19.67
N ASP A 170 5.10 -2.53 19.58
CA ASP A 170 6.26 -2.97 20.36
C ASP A 170 7.54 -3.06 19.51
N VAL A 171 7.50 -2.53 18.29
CA VAL A 171 8.63 -2.62 17.38
C VAL A 171 9.69 -1.58 17.73
N VAL A 172 10.94 -2.08 17.79
CA VAL A 172 12.17 -1.31 18.04
C VAL A 172 13.22 -1.63 16.98
N LEU A 173 14.27 -0.80 16.88
CA LEU A 173 15.48 -1.11 16.12
C LEU A 173 16.63 -1.39 17.07
N SER A 174 17.34 -2.51 16.90
CA SER A 174 18.35 -2.98 17.87
C SER A 174 19.59 -2.08 17.99
N ASP A 175 19.96 -1.39 16.91
CA ASP A 175 21.18 -0.59 16.82
C ASP A 175 20.91 0.73 16.13
N TRP A 176 21.60 1.77 16.61
CA TRP A 176 21.67 3.07 15.96
C TRP A 176 22.24 2.99 14.54
N GLY A 177 21.94 3.99 13.72
CA GLY A 177 22.48 4.09 12.36
C GLY A 177 21.73 5.08 11.50
N TYR A 178 22.15 5.18 10.24
CA TYR A 178 21.68 6.19 9.30
C TYR A 178 20.72 5.60 8.26
N SER A 179 19.72 6.40 7.87
CA SER A 179 18.86 6.17 6.72
C SER A 179 18.16 4.80 6.71
N TYR A 180 17.65 4.37 7.86
CA TYR A 180 16.73 3.25 7.98
C TYR A 180 15.47 3.48 7.15
N ILE A 181 15.05 2.43 6.43
CA ILE A 181 13.81 2.39 5.66
C ILE A 181 13.06 1.14 6.09
N LEU A 182 11.92 1.35 6.75
CA LEU A 182 11.01 0.26 7.10
C LEU A 182 10.23 -0.13 5.85
N LYS A 183 10.08 -1.44 5.66
CA LYS A 183 9.21 -2.04 4.67
C LYS A 183 8.06 -2.72 5.41
N ILE A 184 6.84 -2.23 5.18
CA ILE A 184 5.63 -2.86 5.67
C ILE A 184 4.91 -3.48 4.47
N SER A 185 4.64 -4.78 4.54
CA SER A 185 3.93 -5.51 3.50
C SER A 185 2.61 -6.07 4.04
N MET A 186 1.56 -6.01 3.24
CA MET A 186 0.23 -6.54 3.54
C MET A 186 -0.14 -7.59 2.52
N ARG A 187 -0.52 -8.79 2.97
CA ARG A 187 -1.11 -9.82 2.09
C ARG A 187 -2.49 -10.25 2.54
N ALA A 188 -3.35 -10.55 1.58
CA ALA A 188 -4.55 -11.36 1.82
C ALA A 188 -4.15 -12.85 1.76
N LYS A 189 -4.57 -13.67 2.73
CA LYS A 189 -4.17 -15.10 2.75
C LYS A 189 -4.84 -15.93 1.66
N GLU A 190 -6.04 -15.57 1.28
CA GLU A 190 -6.90 -16.32 0.38
C GLU A 190 -6.60 -16.03 -1.10
N THR A 191 -5.74 -15.05 -1.41
CA THR A 191 -5.42 -14.66 -2.79
C THR A 191 -3.98 -14.16 -2.93
N THR A 192 -3.36 -14.43 -4.07
CA THR A 192 -2.05 -13.87 -4.44
C THR A 192 -2.17 -12.49 -5.08
N PHE A 193 -3.39 -12.04 -5.38
CA PHE A 193 -3.62 -10.73 -6.01
C PHE A 193 -3.20 -9.58 -5.10
N TRP A 194 -3.49 -9.72 -3.80
CA TRP A 194 -3.16 -8.70 -2.81
C TRP A 194 -1.84 -9.00 -2.12
N ASN A 195 -0.78 -8.38 -2.64
CA ASN A 195 0.52 -8.28 -2.01
C ASN A 195 1.01 -6.83 -2.11
N LEU A 196 0.67 -6.04 -1.10
CA LEU A 196 0.92 -4.60 -1.08
C LEU A 196 2.17 -4.31 -0.26
N THR A 197 2.89 -3.23 -0.60
CA THR A 197 4.07 -2.80 0.15
C THR A 197 4.07 -1.28 0.31
N CYS A 198 4.44 -0.83 1.51
CA CYS A 198 4.67 0.56 1.88
C CYS A 198 6.10 0.70 2.41
N LEU A 199 6.78 1.77 2.05
CA LEU A 199 8.09 2.13 2.59
C LEU A 199 7.93 3.34 3.50
N ILE A 200 8.51 3.27 4.70
CA ILE A 200 8.49 4.35 5.68
C ILE A 200 9.93 4.76 5.97
N GLY A 201 10.26 6.02 5.69
CA GLY A 201 11.61 6.58 5.82
C GLY A 201 12.04 7.33 4.56
N PRO A 202 13.34 7.66 4.44
CA PRO A 202 14.42 7.30 5.36
C PRO A 202 14.35 8.06 6.70
N PHE A 203 14.89 7.47 7.76
CA PHE A 203 15.11 8.12 9.06
C PHE A 203 16.39 7.59 9.73
N ASP A 204 16.95 8.38 10.64
CA ASP A 204 18.12 7.96 11.43
C ASP A 204 17.67 7.41 12.79
N VAL A 205 18.45 6.48 13.32
CA VAL A 205 18.28 5.91 14.67
C VAL A 205 19.40 6.44 15.56
N ASP A 206 19.04 7.09 16.65
CA ASP A 206 19.99 7.67 17.62
C ASP A 206 20.50 6.61 18.61
N ILE A 207 21.71 6.84 19.14
CA ILE A 207 22.37 5.99 20.14
C ILE A 207 21.63 6.08 21.49
N LEU A 208 21.42 4.95 22.16
CA LEU A 208 20.86 4.86 23.51
C LEU A 208 21.99 5.25 24.48
N ASP A 209 21.84 6.40 25.12
CA ASP A 209 22.69 6.89 26.20
C ASP A 209 24.20 6.63 26.03
N THR A 210 24.84 7.43 25.17
CA THR A 210 26.21 7.87 25.45
C THR A 210 26.43 9.24 24.83
N PHE A 211 26.22 10.29 25.63
CA PHE A 211 27.19 11.36 25.89
C PHE A 211 26.46 12.47 26.67
N GLU A 212 26.57 12.44 28.00
CA GLU A 212 26.42 13.63 28.87
C GLU A 212 27.53 14.68 28.62
N MET A 213 28.20 14.64 27.46
CA MET A 213 29.10 15.70 27.04
C MET A 213 28.31 16.66 26.17
N PRO A 214 28.36 17.98 26.42
CA PRO A 214 27.69 18.95 25.56
C PRO A 214 28.11 18.67 24.12
N LEU A 215 27.13 18.43 23.25
CA LEU A 215 27.35 18.38 21.82
C LEU A 215 27.87 19.77 21.42
N ILE A 216 29.18 19.87 21.21
CA ILE A 216 29.75 21.02 20.51
C ILE A 216 29.43 20.78 19.04
N GLU A 217 28.32 21.35 18.59
CA GLU A 217 28.00 21.39 17.16
C GLU A 217 28.98 22.36 16.49
N SER A 218 29.87 21.84 15.64
CA SER A 218 30.60 22.68 14.70
C SER A 218 29.63 23.15 13.63
N GLU A 219 29.53 24.47 13.43
CA GLU A 219 28.82 25.06 12.29
C GLU A 219 29.57 24.83 10.96
N GLU A 220 30.82 24.36 11.01
CA GLU A 220 31.64 24.11 9.83
C GLU A 220 31.39 22.73 9.24
N TYR A 221 30.78 22.74 8.05
CA TYR A 221 30.65 21.59 7.19
C TYR A 221 31.95 21.33 6.44
N ARG A 222 32.44 20.09 6.48
CA ARG A 222 33.57 19.67 5.64
C ARG A 222 33.11 18.67 4.60
N GLN A 223 33.48 18.93 3.36
CA GLN A 223 33.22 18.05 2.24
C GLN A 223 34.40 17.11 2.07
N LEU A 224 34.13 15.80 2.15
CA LEU A 224 35.09 14.75 1.84
C LEU A 224 34.75 14.17 0.47
N LYS A 225 35.76 14.10 -0.39
CA LYS A 225 35.70 13.29 -1.62
C LYS A 225 36.56 12.05 -1.42
N ILE A 226 35.92 10.89 -1.49
CA ILE A 226 36.56 9.59 -1.40
C ILE A 226 36.53 8.98 -2.80
N ILE A 227 37.71 8.60 -3.31
CA ILE A 227 37.84 7.94 -4.60
C ILE A 227 37.69 6.45 -4.37
N PHE A 228 36.73 5.84 -5.07
CA PHE A 228 36.44 4.41 -4.97
C PHE A 228 36.96 3.71 -6.21
N ASP A 229 37.92 2.80 -6.04
CA ASP A 229 38.58 2.06 -7.12
C ASP A 229 37.84 0.74 -7.48
N GLY A 230 36.55 0.66 -7.17
CA GLY A 230 35.73 -0.51 -7.45
C GLY A 230 34.80 -0.34 -8.66
N ASN A 231 34.15 -1.42 -9.07
CA ASN A 231 33.26 -1.43 -10.23
C ASN A 231 31.95 -0.69 -9.93
N PHE A 232 31.85 0.56 -10.39
CA PHE A 232 30.66 1.39 -10.22
C PHE A 232 29.37 0.76 -10.81
N LYS A 233 29.47 -0.13 -11.81
CA LYS A 233 28.29 -0.80 -12.36
C LYS A 233 27.57 -1.67 -11.32
N ALA A 234 28.29 -2.23 -10.35
CA ALA A 234 27.70 -3.00 -9.26
C ALA A 234 26.93 -2.09 -8.27
N ILE A 235 27.37 -0.84 -8.12
CA ILE A 235 26.73 0.18 -7.27
C ILE A 235 25.51 0.78 -7.95
N LYS A 236 25.60 1.06 -9.26
CA LYS A 236 24.53 1.72 -10.03
C LYS A 236 23.20 0.95 -10.02
N ALA A 237 23.24 -0.37 -9.85
CA ALA A 237 22.03 -1.20 -9.78
C ALA A 237 21.16 -0.87 -8.56
N ASP A 238 21.77 -0.48 -7.44
CA ASP A 238 21.08 -0.07 -6.22
C ASP A 238 21.92 0.94 -5.43
N GLN A 239 21.98 2.16 -5.97
CA GLN A 239 22.77 3.24 -5.38
C GLN A 239 22.34 3.56 -3.96
N ARG A 240 21.03 3.45 -3.65
CA ARG A 240 20.50 3.77 -2.33
C ARG A 240 20.98 2.79 -1.27
N LYS A 241 20.99 1.50 -1.59
CA LYS A 241 21.56 0.47 -0.70
C LYS A 241 23.04 0.72 -0.43
N PHE A 242 23.82 1.09 -1.44
CA PHE A 242 25.22 1.46 -1.27
C PHE A 242 25.41 2.70 -0.41
N GLU A 243 24.59 3.75 -0.60
CA GLU A 243 24.61 4.96 0.23
C GLU A 243 24.39 4.64 1.71
N ILE A 244 23.38 3.80 2.00
CA ILE A 244 23.06 3.36 3.34
C ILE A 244 24.21 2.54 3.95
N PHE A 245 24.74 1.57 3.20
CA PHE A 245 25.91 0.79 3.62
C PHE A 245 27.08 1.72 3.96
N PHE A 246 27.38 2.68 3.08
CA PHE A 246 28.48 3.61 3.26
C PHE A 246 28.31 4.45 4.53
N LEU A 247 27.14 5.09 4.70
CA LEU A 247 26.84 5.93 5.86
C LEU A 247 26.98 5.14 7.16
N ASN A 248 26.43 3.91 7.22
CA ASN A 248 26.49 3.09 8.42
C ASN A 248 27.91 2.55 8.68
N HIS A 249 28.65 2.16 7.64
CA HIS A 249 30.03 1.69 7.78
C HIS A 249 30.96 2.77 8.34
N PHE A 250 30.94 3.96 7.74
CA PHE A 250 31.79 5.08 8.17
C PHE A 250 31.27 5.74 9.45
N GLY A 251 29.95 5.84 9.60
CA GLY A 251 29.29 6.29 10.81
C GLY A 251 29.75 5.52 12.04
N ARG A 252 29.69 4.19 12.00
CA ARG A 252 30.13 3.35 13.12
C ARG A 252 31.63 3.40 13.36
N LYS A 253 32.44 3.61 12.32
CA LYS A 253 33.89 3.76 12.46
C LYS A 253 34.27 5.10 13.11
N TYR A 254 33.47 6.14 12.89
CA TYR A 254 33.69 7.49 13.40
C TYR A 254 32.42 8.03 14.08
N PRO A 255 32.00 7.46 15.22
CA PRO A 255 30.71 7.77 15.86
C PRO A 255 30.62 9.20 16.41
N GLN A 256 31.75 9.90 16.53
CA GLN A 256 31.81 11.32 16.91
C GLN A 256 31.55 12.28 15.73
N VAL A 257 31.45 11.75 14.51
CA VAL A 257 31.24 12.52 13.28
C VAL A 257 29.83 12.23 12.80
N ARG A 258 29.03 13.28 12.61
CA ARG A 258 27.74 13.15 11.93
C ARG A 258 27.93 13.25 10.43
N TRP A 259 27.47 12.24 9.71
CA TRP A 259 27.56 12.14 8.26
C TRP A 259 26.22 12.50 7.62
N LYS A 260 26.22 13.35 6.59
CA LYS A 260 25.01 13.70 5.85
C LYS A 260 25.31 14.06 4.39
N ASN A 261 24.26 14.21 3.58
CA ASN A 261 24.35 14.69 2.20
C ASN A 261 25.38 13.90 1.37
N LEU A 262 25.21 12.58 1.33
CA LEU A 262 26.02 11.67 0.53
C LEU A 262 25.60 11.73 -0.94
N THR A 263 26.56 11.93 -1.84
CA THR A 263 26.38 11.84 -3.29
C THR A 263 27.35 10.82 -3.85
N VAL A 264 26.85 9.93 -4.70
CA VAL A 264 27.62 8.85 -5.29
C VAL A 264 27.68 9.04 -6.81
N SER A 265 28.88 9.03 -7.37
CA SER A 265 29.13 9.17 -8.80
C SER A 265 30.24 8.22 -9.26
N GLU A 266 30.37 8.04 -10.57
CA GLU A 266 31.39 7.15 -11.12
C GLU A 266 32.80 7.61 -10.69
N GLY A 267 33.53 6.70 -10.02
CA GLY A 267 34.87 6.96 -9.50
C GLY A 267 34.94 7.83 -8.24
N SER A 268 33.83 8.31 -7.68
CA SER A 268 33.88 9.08 -6.44
C SER A 268 32.62 9.05 -5.59
N VAL A 269 32.83 9.12 -4.28
CA VAL A 269 31.81 9.33 -3.26
C VAL A 269 32.09 10.66 -2.59
N VAL A 270 31.11 11.54 -2.55
CA VAL A 270 31.21 12.88 -1.96
C VAL A 270 30.29 12.94 -0.75
N VAL A 271 30.82 13.29 0.41
CA VAL A 271 30.06 13.34 1.67
C VAL A 271 30.30 14.66 2.37
N VAL A 272 29.26 15.19 3.03
CA VAL A 272 29.40 16.31 3.94
C VAL A 272 29.35 15.78 5.37
N HIS A 273 30.30 16.16 6.20
CA HIS A 273 30.30 15.76 7.60
C HIS A 273 30.62 16.93 8.52
N ASN A 274 30.24 16.77 9.79
CA ASN A 274 30.55 17.71 10.87
C ASN A 274 31.53 17.05 11.84
N TYR A 275 32.58 17.76 12.24
CA TYR A 275 33.47 17.31 13.31
C TYR A 275 32.94 17.74 14.69
N ARG A 276 33.08 16.84 15.67
CA ARG A 276 33.01 17.12 17.11
C ARG A 276 34.45 17.29 17.61
N VAL A 277 34.76 18.40 18.29
CA VAL A 277 36.03 18.56 19.03
C VAL A 277 35.76 18.22 20.49
#